data_AF-A0A3M9Z4E2-F1
#
_entry.id   AF-A0A3M9Z4E2-F1
#
_cell.length_a   1.000
_cell.length_b   1.000
_cell.length_c   1.000
_cell.angle_alpha   90.00
_cell.angle_beta   90.00
_cell.angle_gamma   90.00
#
_symmetry.space_group_name_H-M   'P 1'
#
loop_
_entity.id
_entity.type
_entity.pdbx_description
1 polymer ?
#
loop_
_entity_poly.entity_id
_entity_poly.type
_entity_poly.pdbx_seq_one_letter_code
_entity_poly.pdbx_strand_id
1 'polypeptide(L)' 'MRRDSIFYKLFQQSPFLLFELLSEPLANTQAYRFDSVAVKEPRFEIDGVFLPPED' A
#
# COMPACT_ATOMS: atom_id res chain seq x y z
N MET A 1 5.66 -17.46 0.04
CA MET A 1 6.68 -16.94 0.99
C MET A 1 6.03 -16.82 2.35
N ARG A 2 6.67 -17.29 3.42
CA ARG A 2 6.19 -17.11 4.80
C ARG A 2 6.28 -15.61 5.12
N ARG A 3 5.18 -14.88 4.88
CA ARG A 3 5.09 -13.44 5.14
C ARG A 3 5.09 -13.24 6.65
N ASP A 4 6.12 -12.59 7.18
CA ASP A 4 5.93 -11.84 8.41
C ASP A 4 4.89 -10.75 8.12
N SER A 5 3.63 -11.08 8.44
CA SER A 5 2.45 -10.29 8.09
C SER A 5 2.35 -8.95 8.83
N ILE A 6 3.35 -8.59 9.63
CA ILE A 6 3.28 -7.43 10.52
C ILE A 6 3.17 -6.13 9.75
N PHE A 7 3.95 -5.94 8.69
CA PHE A 7 3.84 -4.74 7.84
C PHE A 7 2.53 -4.67 7.09
N TYR A 8 2.05 -5.81 6.58
CA TYR A 8 0.76 -5.86 5.91
C TYR A 8 -0.38 -5.47 6.86
N LYS A 9 -0.40 -6.03 8.08
CA LYS A 9 -1.38 -5.68 9.12
C LYS A 9 -1.25 -4.23 9.56
N LEU A 10 -0.01 -3.74 9.74
CA LEU A 10 0.26 -2.36 10.14
C LEU A 10 -0.30 -1.37 9.12
N PHE A 11 -0.01 -1.57 7.84
CA PHE A 11 -0.49 -0.68 6.77
C PHE A 11 -1.97 -0.92 6.42
N GLN A 12 -2.53 -2.09 6.71
CA GLN A 12 -3.98 -2.32 6.66
C GLN A 12 -4.72 -1.51 7.75
N GLN A 13 -4.14 -1.39 8.95
CA GLN A 13 -4.73 -0.62 10.05
C GLN A 13 -4.45 0.89 9.93
N SER A 14 -3.27 1.27 9.46
CA SER A 14 -2.84 2.65 9.27
C SER A 14 -2.07 2.80 7.95
N PRO A 15 -2.78 3.01 6.82
CA PRO A 15 -2.14 3.19 5.52
C PRO A 15 -1.22 4.41 5.48
N PHE A 16 -1.61 5.50 6.17
CA PHE A 16 -0.90 6.77 6.08
C PHE A 16 0.47 6.78 6.77
N LEU A 17 0.72 5.80 7.64
CA LEU A 17 1.95 5.67 8.41
C LEU A 17 3.19 5.60 7.50
N LEU A 18 3.08 5.01 6.31
CA LEU A 18 4.19 5.01 5.35
C LEU A 18 4.58 6.43 4.96
N PHE A 19 3.61 7.30 4.70
CA PHE A 19 3.84 8.67 4.25
C PHE A 19 4.37 9.57 5.36
N GLU A 20 4.05 9.28 6.62
CA GLU A 20 4.63 9.97 7.78
C GLU A 20 6.11 9.63 7.99
N LEU A 21 6.55 8.45 7.55
CA LEU A 21 7.95 8.02 7.62
C LEU A 21 8.81 8.55 6.45
N LEU A 22 8.19 9.11 5.42
CA LEU A 22 8.92 9.73 4.31
C LEU A 22 9.48 11.08 4.74
N SER A 23 10.73 11.36 4.36
CA SER A 23 11.39 12.64 4.65
C SER A 23 10.70 13.84 3.98
N GLU A 24 9.98 13.60 2.89
CA GLU A 24 9.23 14.62 2.15
C GLU A 24 7.73 14.34 2.23
N PRO A 25 6.93 15.27 2.80
CA PRO A 25 5.49 15.10 2.86
C PRO A 25 4.89 15.21 1.46
N LEU A 26 4.23 14.14 1.02
CA LEU A 26 3.45 14.17 -0.22
C LEU A 26 2.15 14.94 0.01
N ALA A 27 1.73 15.74 -0.98
CA ALA A 27 0.39 16.31 -0.98
C ALA A 27 -0.65 15.19 -1.19
N ASN A 28 -1.81 15.29 -0.53
CA ASN A 28 -2.94 14.37 -0.72
C ASN A 28 -2.65 12.89 -0.41
N THR A 29 -1.81 12.59 0.58
CA THR A 29 -1.55 11.22 1.07
C THR A 29 -2.81 10.48 1.49
N GLN A 30 -3.82 11.21 1.96
CA GLN A 30 -5.14 10.69 2.32
C GLN A 30 -5.90 10.05 1.16
N ALA A 31 -5.55 10.42 -0.07
CA ALA A 31 -6.21 9.94 -1.27
C ALA A 31 -5.68 8.59 -1.75
N TYR A 32 -4.57 8.10 -1.16
CA TYR A 32 -4.01 6.79 -1.49
C TYR A 32 -4.76 5.67 -0.75
N ARG A 33 -4.98 4.55 -1.45
CA ARG A 33 -5.61 3.34 -0.91
C ARG A 33 -4.59 2.20 -0.81
N PHE A 34 -4.56 1.50 0.32
CA PHE A 34 -3.76 0.28 0.49
C PHE A 34 -4.58 -0.95 0.07
N ASP A 35 -4.09 -1.72 -0.90
CA ASP A 35 -4.83 -2.81 -1.54
C ASP A 35 -3.94 -4.00 -1.96
N SER A 36 -4.56 -5.10 -2.39
CA SER A 36 -3.88 -6.25 -3.00
C SER A 36 -4.34 -6.37 -4.45
N VAL A 37 -3.40 -6.27 -5.39
CA VAL A 37 -3.70 -6.15 -6.82
C VAL A 37 -3.24 -7.39 -7.57
N ALA A 38 -4.17 -8.01 -8.31
CA ALA A 38 -3.89 -9.09 -9.23
C ALA A 38 -3.47 -8.53 -10.61
N VAL A 39 -2.29 -8.91 -11.07
CA VAL A 39 -1.80 -8.61 -12.43
C VAL A 39 -2.08 -9.78 -13.36
N LYS A 40 -2.53 -9.49 -14.57
CA LYS A 40 -3.19 -10.46 -15.45
C LYS A 40 -2.22 -11.48 -16.07
N GLU A 41 -1.04 -11.10 -16.57
CA GLU A 41 -0.06 -12.06 -17.12
C GLU A 41 1.42 -11.66 -16.90
N PRO A 42 2.25 -12.55 -16.30
CA PRO A 42 1.86 -13.77 -15.59
C PRO A 42 0.92 -13.45 -14.41
N ARG A 43 0.05 -14.39 -14.00
CA ARG A 43 -0.90 -14.13 -12.92
C ARG A 43 -0.18 -14.06 -11.57
N PHE A 44 0.13 -12.85 -11.12
CA PHE A 44 0.74 -12.59 -9.82
C PHE A 44 -0.10 -11.62 -9.02
N GLU A 45 -0.14 -11.81 -7.70
CA GLU A 45 -0.79 -10.91 -6.76
C GLU A 45 0.28 -10.14 -6.01
N ILE A 46 0.17 -8.81 -6.02
CA ILE A 46 0.98 -7.93 -5.18
C ILE A 46 0.12 -7.49 -4.03
N ASP A 47 0.39 -8.05 -2.86
CA ASP A 47 -0.21 -7.62 -1.60
C ASP A 47 0.51 -6.38 -1.06
N GLY A 48 -0.26 -5.37 -0.70
CA GLY A 48 0.23 -4.18 0.00
C GLY A 48 0.72 -3.08 -0.95
N VAL A 49 -0.08 -2.82 -1.97
CA VAL A 49 0.13 -1.75 -2.94
C VAL A 49 -0.59 -0.49 -2.46
N PHE A 50 0.07 0.66 -2.53
CA PHE A 50 -0.56 1.96 -2.36
C PHE A 50 -0.98 2.50 -3.73
N LEU A 51 -2.28 2.45 -4.01
CA LEU A 51 -2.88 2.96 -5.23
C LEU A 51 -3.15 4.47 -5.07
N PRO A 52 -2.80 5.31 -6.07
CA PRO A 52 -3.17 6.72 -6.06
C PRO A 52 -4.70 6.88 -6.19
N PRO A 53 -5.24 8.06 -5.89
CA PRO A 53 -6.64 8.37 -6.18
C PRO A 53 -6.94 8.13 -7.67
N GLU A 54 -8.16 7.68 -7.93
CA GLU A 54 -8.72 7.64 -9.28
C GLU A 54 -9.08 9.08 -9.69
N ASP A 55 -8.59 9.53 -10.84
CA ASP A 55 -8.93 10.83 -11.44
C ASP A 55 -10.41 10.92 -11.86
#